data_AF-A0A3R7HTM6-F1
#
_entry.id   AF-A0A3R7HTM6-F1
#
_cell.length_a   1.000
_cell.length_b   1.000
_cell.length_c   1.000
_cell.angle_alpha   90.00
_cell.angle_beta   90.00
_cell.angle_gamma   90.00
#
_symmetry.space_group_name_H-M   'P 1'
#
loop_
_entity.id
_entity.type
_entity.pdbx_description
1 polymer ?
#
loop_
_entity_poly.entity_id
_entity_poly.type
_entity_poly.pdbx_seq_one_letter_code
_entity_poly.pdbx_strand_id
1 'polypeptide(L)'
;MPVTRTPPEQKWLLNERAVVVGELEAIESELDRLAARKKHLTHLLAALDNVYSQVAPSVPPGPAFIVQGHTRYGGRGNCIKWAREVLRAAYPSALDTAALTLAAEEAFGLVHTTPEQRGKFRNNSLRTALRTLLAQGEAERLHDYRGVPHRAGVWRWVPQEPSYAAIAAQAKENQERPWP
;
A
#
# COMPACT_ATOMS: atom_id res chain seq x y z
N MET A 1 -32.30 46.23 -19.14
CA MET A 1 -31.63 46.51 -17.85
C MET A 1 -30.13 46.51 -18.08
N PRO A 2 -29.41 47.63 -17.88
CA PRO A 2 -27.97 47.65 -18.06
C PRO A 2 -27.30 46.79 -17.00
N VAL A 3 -26.40 45.89 -17.42
CA VAL A 3 -25.60 45.05 -16.51
C VAL A 3 -24.52 45.94 -15.90
N THR A 4 -24.67 46.28 -14.62
CA THR A 4 -23.64 47.03 -13.88
C THR A 4 -22.44 46.10 -13.68
N ARG A 5 -21.35 46.34 -14.40
CA ARG A 5 -20.10 45.58 -14.23
C ARG A 5 -19.56 45.82 -12.82
N THR A 6 -19.34 44.74 -12.08
CA THR A 6 -18.63 44.77 -10.79
C THR A 6 -17.26 45.41 -10.99
N PRO A 7 -16.90 46.45 -10.23
CA PRO A 7 -15.57 47.06 -10.27
C PRO A 7 -14.47 46.00 -10.13
N PRO A 8 -13.36 46.11 -10.89
CA PRO A 8 -12.29 45.10 -10.88
C PRO A 8 -11.75 44.76 -9.49
N GLU A 9 -11.63 45.77 -8.62
CA GLU A 9 -11.14 45.63 -7.23
C GLU A 9 -12.08 44.76 -6.38
N GLN A 10 -13.39 44.95 -6.52
CA GLN A 10 -14.39 44.15 -5.81
C GLN A 10 -14.37 42.69 -6.29
N LYS A 11 -14.20 42.48 -7.59
CA LYS A 11 -14.05 41.13 -8.16
C LYS A 11 -12.78 40.45 -7.64
N TRP A 12 -11.68 41.18 -7.58
CA TRP A 12 -10.42 40.67 -7.03
C TRP A 12 -10.57 40.28 -5.55
N LEU A 13 -11.13 41.17 -4.72
CA LEU A 13 -11.36 40.88 -3.30
C LEU A 13 -12.26 39.65 -3.06
N LEU A 14 -13.31 39.48 -3.87
CA LEU A 14 -14.17 38.31 -3.80
C LEU A 14 -13.42 37.02 -4.15
N ASN A 15 -12.51 37.08 -5.13
CA ASN A 15 -11.68 35.95 -5.51
C ASN A 15 -10.67 35.60 -4.41
N GLU A 16 -9.97 36.59 -3.86
CA GLU A 16 -9.03 36.37 -2.75
C GLU A 16 -9.75 35.77 -1.54
N ARG A 17 -10.93 36.29 -1.18
CA ARG A 17 -11.74 35.71 -0.11
C ARG A 17 -12.10 34.25 -0.39
N ALA A 18 -12.48 33.91 -1.62
CA ALA A 18 -12.81 32.54 -1.99
C ALA A 18 -11.60 31.60 -1.88
N VAL A 19 -10.40 32.07 -2.28
CA VAL A 19 -9.15 31.32 -2.13
C VAL A 19 -8.87 31.04 -0.65
N VAL A 20 -8.92 32.06 0.21
CA VAL A 20 -8.67 31.90 1.65
C VAL A 20 -9.69 30.96 2.31
N VAL A 21 -10.96 31.03 1.91
CA VAL A 21 -11.99 30.09 2.42
C VAL A 21 -11.66 28.66 2.01
N GLY A 22 -11.28 28.42 0.76
CA GLY A 22 -10.91 27.08 0.29
C GLY A 22 -9.68 26.52 1.01
N GLU A 23 -8.69 27.37 1.31
CA GLU A 23 -7.53 26.97 2.11
C GLU A 23 -7.93 26.57 3.55
N LEU A 24 -8.82 27.33 4.18
CA LEU A 24 -9.34 27.01 5.52
C LEU A 24 -10.10 25.68 5.52
N GLU A 25 -11.00 25.46 4.56
CA GLU A 25 -11.77 24.21 4.45
C GLU A 25 -10.85 22.98 4.25
N ALA A 26 -9.77 23.13 3.49
CA ALA A 26 -8.78 22.07 3.30
C ALA A 26 -8.04 21.74 4.61
N ILE A 27 -7.66 22.77 5.39
CA ILE A 27 -7.02 22.58 6.70
C ILE A 27 -7.98 21.92 7.68
N GLU A 28 -9.24 22.35 7.74
CA GLU A 28 -10.27 21.75 8.60
C GLU A 28 -10.47 20.27 8.27
N SER A 29 -10.57 19.94 6.99
CA SER A 29 -10.68 18.54 6.53
C SER A 29 -9.49 17.68 6.95
N GLU A 30 -8.27 18.24 6.90
CA GLU A 30 -7.07 17.54 7.35
C GLU A 30 -7.03 17.38 8.88
N LEU A 31 -7.48 18.38 9.63
CA LEU A 31 -7.60 18.30 11.08
C LEU A 31 -8.60 17.20 11.49
N ASP A 32 -9.73 17.10 10.82
CA ASP A 32 -10.73 16.06 11.06
C ASP A 32 -10.15 14.66 10.78
N ARG A 33 -9.41 14.51 9.66
CA ARG A 33 -8.72 13.27 9.32
C ARG A 33 -7.71 12.87 10.40
N LEU A 34 -6.90 13.82 10.87
CA LEU A 34 -5.90 13.60 11.91
C LEU A 34 -6.56 13.28 13.27
N ALA A 35 -7.67 13.93 13.59
CA ALA A 35 -8.45 13.65 14.80
C ALA A 35 -9.03 12.24 14.78
N ALA A 36 -9.60 11.81 13.66
CA ALA A 36 -10.08 10.44 13.48
C ALA A 36 -8.94 9.42 13.61
N ARG A 37 -7.78 9.71 13.02
CA ARG A 37 -6.60 8.85 13.14
C ARG A 37 -6.08 8.76 14.57
N LYS A 38 -6.01 9.88 15.28
CA LYS A 38 -5.64 9.93 16.71
C LYS A 38 -6.58 9.05 17.53
N LYS A 39 -7.90 9.21 17.37
CA LYS A 39 -8.91 8.41 18.07
C LYS A 39 -8.73 6.92 17.85
N HIS A 40 -8.51 6.51 16.60
CA HIS A 40 -8.25 5.10 16.26
C HIS A 40 -6.99 4.56 16.95
N LEU A 41 -5.88 5.31 16.92
CA LEU A 41 -4.63 4.90 17.56
C LEU A 41 -4.75 4.83 19.09
N THR A 42 -5.50 5.75 19.70
CA THR A 42 -5.80 5.72 21.14
C THR A 42 -6.58 4.46 21.51
N HIS A 43 -7.60 4.07 20.73
CA HIS A 43 -8.33 2.82 20.96
C HIS A 43 -7.44 1.59 20.82
N LEU A 44 -6.59 1.55 19.79
CA LEU A 44 -5.64 0.44 19.60
C LEU A 44 -4.66 0.33 20.77
N LEU A 45 -4.13 1.46 21.25
CA LEU A 45 -3.23 1.47 22.39
C LEU A 45 -3.91 0.90 23.64
N ALA A 46 -5.13 1.35 23.96
CA ALA A 46 -5.89 0.84 25.10
C ALA A 46 -6.18 -0.67 24.99
N ALA A 47 -6.44 -1.17 23.78
CA ALA A 47 -6.64 -2.60 23.55
C ALA A 47 -5.34 -3.41 23.79
N LEU A 48 -4.20 -2.88 23.32
CA LEU A 48 -2.89 -3.50 23.55
C LEU A 48 -2.53 -3.50 25.04
N ASP A 49 -2.78 -2.41 25.76
CA ASP A 49 -2.55 -2.33 27.20
C ASP A 49 -3.41 -3.34 27.97
N ASN A 50 -4.68 -3.53 27.57
CA ASN A 50 -5.56 -4.53 28.15
C ASN A 50 -4.97 -5.95 27.95
N VAL A 51 -4.62 -6.32 26.72
CA VAL A 51 -4.00 -7.63 26.44
C VAL A 51 -2.68 -7.80 27.20
N TYR A 52 -1.84 -6.78 27.25
CA TYR A 52 -0.57 -6.85 27.97
C TYR A 52 -0.77 -7.11 29.47
N SER A 53 -1.76 -6.46 30.10
CA SER A 53 -2.05 -6.64 31.53
C SER A 53 -2.49 -8.08 31.90
N GLN A 54 -2.95 -8.86 30.92
CA GLN A 54 -3.28 -10.27 31.11
C GLN A 54 -2.04 -11.20 31.07
N VAL A 55 -0.94 -10.75 30.48
CA VAL A 55 0.26 -11.58 30.22
C VAL A 55 1.44 -11.19 31.13
N ALA A 56 1.48 -9.95 31.62
CA ALA A 56 2.55 -9.47 32.49
C ALA A 56 2.00 -8.75 33.74
N PRO A 57 2.60 -8.96 34.92
CA PRO A 57 2.09 -8.44 36.19
C PRO A 57 2.19 -6.90 36.34
N SER A 58 2.98 -6.22 35.51
CA SER A 58 3.00 -4.75 35.48
C SER A 58 3.32 -4.22 34.09
N VAL A 59 2.52 -3.27 33.61
CA VAL A 59 2.83 -2.40 32.47
C VAL A 59 3.81 -1.32 32.97
N PRO A 60 5.00 -1.17 32.37
CA PRO A 60 5.89 -0.06 32.69
C PRO A 60 5.17 1.28 32.43
N PRO A 61 5.43 2.37 33.18
CA PRO A 61 4.72 3.66 33.09
C PRO A 61 4.94 4.45 31.78
N GLY A 62 5.42 3.80 30.73
CA GLY A 62 5.63 4.33 29.40
C GLY A 62 6.67 3.52 28.64
N PRO A 63 6.64 3.51 27.30
CA PRO A 63 7.72 2.93 26.53
C PRO A 63 9.01 3.71 26.81
N ALA A 64 10.09 3.02 27.22
CA ALA A 64 11.39 3.63 27.47
C ALA A 64 11.96 4.34 26.23
N PHE A 65 11.48 3.99 25.03
CA PHE A 65 11.84 4.60 23.77
C PHE A 65 10.63 4.69 22.84
N ILE A 66 10.49 5.81 22.13
CA ILE A 66 9.49 5.96 21.07
C ILE A 66 10.01 5.22 19.82
N VAL A 67 9.38 4.09 19.48
CA VAL A 67 9.67 3.38 18.23
C VAL A 67 8.84 3.99 17.11
N GLN A 68 9.49 4.61 16.13
CA GLN A 68 8.79 5.04 14.91
C GLN A 68 8.35 3.83 14.11
N GLY A 69 7.04 3.68 13.91
CA GLY A 69 6.49 2.65 13.04
C GLY A 69 7.04 2.78 11.62
N HIS A 70 7.35 1.66 10.98
CA HIS A 70 7.86 1.63 9.60
C HIS A 70 6.76 2.03 8.61
N THR A 71 6.51 3.34 8.46
CA THR A 71 5.43 3.91 7.62
C THR A 71 5.85 4.13 6.18
N ARG A 72 7.11 3.84 5.82
CA ARG A 72 7.66 4.09 4.48
C ARG A 72 6.82 3.51 3.34
N TYR A 73 6.02 2.47 3.59
CA TYR A 73 5.11 1.85 2.60
C TYR A 73 3.64 1.85 3.06
N GLY A 74 3.26 2.72 4.01
CA GLY A 74 1.91 2.76 4.60
C GLY A 74 1.63 1.71 5.68
N GLY A 75 2.64 0.93 6.10
CA GLY A 75 2.53 -0.06 7.18
C GLY A 75 3.28 -1.37 6.92
N ARG A 76 3.31 -2.25 7.92
CA ARG A 76 3.91 -3.59 7.80
C ARG A 76 3.09 -4.43 6.82
N GLY A 77 3.78 -5.07 5.87
CA GLY A 77 3.16 -5.98 4.91
C GLY A 77 2.55 -5.30 3.67
N ASN A 78 2.54 -3.98 3.58
CA ASN A 78 2.01 -3.31 2.39
C ASN A 78 2.85 -3.54 1.14
N CYS A 79 4.18 -3.59 1.27
CA CYS A 79 5.07 -3.88 0.14
C CYS A 79 4.77 -5.24 -0.51
N ILE A 80 4.47 -6.28 0.29
CA ILE A 80 4.09 -7.60 -0.25
C ILE A 80 2.67 -7.62 -0.82
N LYS A 81 1.70 -6.93 -0.19
CA LYS A 81 0.34 -6.79 -0.74
C LYS A 81 0.35 -6.11 -2.10
N TRP A 82 1.06 -4.99 -2.21
CA TRP A 82 1.23 -4.26 -3.46
C TRP A 82 1.96 -5.10 -4.51
N ALA A 83 3.06 -5.77 -4.15
CA ALA A 83 3.80 -6.60 -5.10
C ALA A 83 2.93 -7.74 -5.66
N ARG A 84 2.06 -8.33 -4.83
CA ARG A 84 1.07 -9.31 -5.24
C ARG A 84 0.09 -8.73 -6.26
N GLU A 85 -0.50 -7.58 -5.96
CA GLU A 85 -1.48 -6.91 -6.83
C GLU A 85 -0.86 -6.55 -8.19
N VAL A 86 0.35 -6.00 -8.19
CA VAL A 86 1.06 -5.63 -9.42
C VAL A 86 1.40 -6.85 -10.26
N LEU A 87 1.91 -7.93 -9.66
CA LEU A 87 2.22 -9.16 -10.41
C LEU A 87 0.94 -9.80 -10.98
N ARG A 88 -0.15 -9.82 -10.20
CA ARG A 88 -1.44 -10.35 -10.65
C ARG A 88 -2.03 -9.53 -11.80
N ALA A 89 -1.92 -8.20 -11.74
CA ALA A 89 -2.39 -7.31 -12.81
C ALA A 89 -1.52 -7.41 -14.07
N ALA A 90 -0.22 -7.67 -13.93
CA ALA A 90 0.69 -7.82 -15.04
C ALA A 90 0.58 -9.17 -15.76
N TYR A 91 0.00 -10.19 -15.12
CA TYR A 91 -0.18 -11.52 -15.71
C TYR A 91 -0.95 -11.43 -17.05
N PRO A 92 -0.49 -12.12 -18.13
CA PRO A 92 0.54 -13.17 -18.17
C PRO A 92 1.99 -12.67 -18.33
N SER A 93 2.21 -11.36 -18.37
CA SER A 93 3.53 -10.76 -18.51
C SER A 93 4.37 -10.88 -17.23
N ALA A 94 5.68 -10.85 -17.39
CA ALA A 94 6.63 -10.85 -16.29
C ALA A 94 7.26 -9.48 -16.11
N LEU A 95 7.58 -9.13 -14.86
CA LEU A 95 8.18 -7.85 -14.50
C LEU A 95 9.56 -8.05 -13.90
N ASP A 96 10.52 -7.23 -14.32
CA ASP A 96 11.84 -7.23 -13.70
C ASP A 96 11.86 -6.43 -12.39
N THR A 97 12.89 -6.66 -11.58
CA THR A 97 13.02 -6.02 -10.27
C THR A 97 13.22 -4.49 -10.37
N ALA A 98 13.75 -3.97 -11.48
CA ALA A 98 13.96 -2.54 -11.68
C ALA A 98 12.63 -1.83 -12.03
N ALA A 99 11.84 -2.40 -12.92
CA ALA A 99 10.49 -1.95 -13.26
C ALA A 99 9.59 -1.95 -12.01
N LEU A 100 9.64 -3.02 -11.21
CA LEU A 100 8.95 -3.07 -9.92
C LEU A 100 9.48 -2.02 -8.93
N THR A 101 10.75 -1.62 -9.01
CA THR A 101 11.28 -0.56 -8.13
C THR A 101 10.68 0.80 -8.52
N LEU A 102 10.64 1.12 -9.81
CA LEU A 102 10.05 2.37 -10.30
C LEU A 102 8.54 2.44 -10.01
N ALA A 103 7.82 1.34 -10.26
CA ALA A 103 6.39 1.26 -9.95
C ALA A 103 6.12 1.41 -8.44
N ALA A 104 7.02 0.91 -7.58
CA ALA A 104 6.92 1.10 -6.14
C ALA A 104 7.20 2.55 -5.71
N GLU A 105 8.13 3.23 -6.38
CA GLU A 105 8.41 4.65 -6.13
C GLU A 105 7.16 5.50 -6.39
N GLU A 106 6.48 5.25 -7.49
CA GLU A 106 5.21 5.92 -7.83
C GLU A 106 4.10 5.54 -6.84
N ALA A 107 3.85 4.24 -6.62
CA ALA A 107 2.72 3.77 -5.81
C ALA A 107 2.83 4.16 -4.34
N PHE A 108 4.03 4.26 -3.79
CA PHE A 108 4.26 4.62 -2.38
C PHE A 108 4.76 6.06 -2.20
N GLY A 109 4.91 6.84 -3.28
CA GLY A 109 5.49 8.18 -3.22
C GLY A 109 6.92 8.20 -2.68
N LEU A 110 7.74 7.20 -3.01
CA LEU A 110 9.13 7.13 -2.55
C LEU A 110 10.02 8.00 -3.42
N VAL A 111 10.81 8.85 -2.79
CA VAL A 111 11.87 9.60 -3.46
C VAL A 111 13.22 8.97 -3.10
N HIS A 112 13.78 8.18 -4.03
CA HIS A 112 15.15 7.69 -3.91
C HIS A 112 16.09 8.55 -4.77
N THR A 113 16.72 9.53 -4.15
CA THR A 113 17.64 10.46 -4.82
C THR A 113 18.92 9.78 -5.30
N THR A 114 19.38 8.73 -4.62
CA THR A 114 20.65 8.04 -4.97
C THR A 114 20.47 6.58 -5.39
N PRO A 115 21.37 6.03 -6.23
CA PRO A 115 21.39 4.60 -6.56
C PRO A 115 21.51 3.69 -5.34
N GLU A 116 22.22 4.14 -4.30
CA GLU A 116 22.36 3.39 -3.04
C GLU A 116 21.03 3.27 -2.29
N GLN A 117 20.25 4.36 -2.25
CA GLN A 117 18.92 4.36 -1.63
C GLN A 117 17.97 3.39 -2.37
N ARG A 118 17.96 3.41 -3.71
CA ARG A 118 17.22 2.42 -4.52
C ARG A 118 17.70 1.00 -4.26
N GLY A 119 19.02 0.81 -4.12
CA GLY A 119 19.63 -0.47 -3.78
C GLY A 119 19.16 -1.01 -2.44
N LYS A 120 19.13 -0.17 -1.40
CA LYS A 120 18.63 -0.53 -0.06
C LYS A 120 17.15 -0.91 -0.10
N PHE A 121 16.31 -0.15 -0.80
CA PHE A 121 14.90 -0.48 -0.98
C PHE A 121 14.71 -1.85 -1.66
N ARG A 122 15.40 -2.05 -2.79
CA ARG A 122 15.33 -3.30 -3.56
C ARG A 122 15.75 -4.50 -2.72
N ASN A 123 16.85 -4.38 -1.98
CA ASN A 123 17.43 -5.50 -1.24
C ASN A 123 16.63 -5.84 0.02
N ASN A 124 16.15 -4.84 0.75
CA ASN A 124 15.58 -5.04 2.09
C ASN A 124 14.05 -5.15 2.07
N SER A 125 13.38 -4.55 1.09
CA SER A 125 11.92 -4.50 1.04
C SER A 125 11.37 -5.30 -0.14
N LEU A 126 11.67 -4.87 -1.37
CA LEU A 126 11.08 -5.48 -2.57
C LEU A 126 11.50 -6.94 -2.75
N ARG A 127 12.80 -7.25 -2.65
CA ARG A 127 13.29 -8.63 -2.79
C ARG A 127 12.76 -9.53 -1.68
N THR A 128 12.64 -9.02 -0.45
CA THR A 128 12.06 -9.77 0.67
C THR A 128 10.60 -10.12 0.37
N ALA A 129 9.79 -9.15 -0.08
CA ALA A 129 8.41 -9.37 -0.49
C ALA A 129 8.27 -10.42 -1.60
N LEU A 130 9.05 -10.29 -2.68
CA LEU A 130 9.03 -11.22 -3.81
C LEU A 130 9.47 -12.63 -3.42
N ARG A 131 10.46 -12.76 -2.52
CA ARG A 131 10.87 -14.06 -1.98
C ARG A 131 9.76 -14.71 -1.14
N THR A 132 9.01 -13.92 -0.39
CA THR A 132 7.85 -14.44 0.36
C THR A 132 6.76 -14.92 -0.59
N LEU A 133 6.43 -14.17 -1.65
CA LEU A 133 5.44 -14.61 -2.65
C LEU A 133 5.89 -15.89 -3.37
N LEU A 134 7.19 -16.00 -3.68
CA LEU A 134 7.79 -17.22 -4.22
C LEU A 134 7.65 -18.41 -3.27
N ALA A 135 7.95 -18.22 -1.98
CA ALA A 135 7.80 -19.26 -0.97
C ALA A 135 6.33 -19.67 -0.76
N GLN A 136 5.38 -18.77 -1.04
CA GLN A 136 3.94 -19.03 -0.99
C GLN A 136 3.40 -19.68 -2.28
N GLY A 137 4.22 -19.88 -3.31
CA GLY A 137 3.79 -20.42 -4.60
C GLY A 137 2.90 -19.46 -5.41
N GLU A 138 2.83 -18.19 -5.02
CA GLU A 138 1.99 -17.17 -5.67
C GLU A 138 2.70 -16.47 -6.83
N ALA A 139 4.04 -16.45 -6.80
CA ALA A 139 4.85 -15.89 -7.87
C ALA A 139 5.98 -16.86 -8.21
N GLU A 140 6.34 -16.92 -9.47
CA GLU A 140 7.50 -17.66 -9.95
C GLU A 140 8.57 -16.72 -10.44
N ARG A 141 9.81 -17.17 -10.32
CA ARG A 141 10.96 -16.43 -10.84
C ARG A 141 11.34 -17.05 -12.18
N LEU A 142 11.09 -16.30 -13.25
CA LEU A 142 11.44 -16.69 -14.61
C LEU A 142 12.92 -16.40 -14.85
N HIS A 143 13.77 -17.25 -14.29
CA HIS A 143 15.18 -17.22 -14.66
C HIS A 143 15.39 -18.09 -15.90
N ASP A 144 15.92 -17.49 -16.97
CA ASP A 144 16.82 -18.23 -17.84
C ASP A 144 17.99 -17.33 -18.25
N TYR A 145 18.96 -17.21 -17.35
CA TYR A 145 20.27 -16.62 -17.66
C TYR A 145 21.35 -17.46 -17.02
N ARG A 146 21.66 -18.59 -17.66
CA ARG A 146 22.91 -19.31 -17.40
C ARG A 146 24.08 -18.34 -17.60
N GLY A 147 24.63 -17.80 -16.52
CA GLY A 147 25.98 -17.22 -16.51
C GLY A 147 26.17 -15.70 -16.48
N VAL A 148 25.15 -14.87 -16.21
CA VAL A 148 25.37 -13.40 -16.10
C VAL A 148 25.11 -12.90 -14.67
N PRO A 149 26.16 -12.69 -13.87
CA PRO A 149 26.04 -11.94 -12.63
C PRO A 149 25.57 -10.52 -13.01
N HIS A 150 24.67 -9.92 -12.24
CA HIS A 150 24.14 -8.55 -12.40
C HIS A 150 22.84 -8.33 -13.20
N ARG A 151 22.20 -9.34 -13.83
CA ARG A 151 20.84 -9.14 -14.40
C ARG A 151 19.74 -9.17 -13.32
N ALA A 152 18.79 -8.24 -13.42
CA ALA A 152 17.66 -8.13 -12.50
C ALA A 152 16.78 -9.38 -12.56
N GLY A 153 16.26 -9.83 -11.40
CA GLY A 153 15.34 -10.97 -11.38
C GLY A 153 14.01 -10.61 -12.04
N VAL A 154 13.51 -11.51 -12.88
CA VAL A 154 12.21 -11.40 -13.56
C VAL A 154 11.19 -12.27 -12.83
N TRP A 155 10.02 -11.71 -12.57
CA TRP A 155 8.99 -12.30 -11.70
C TRP A 155 7.65 -12.32 -12.44
N ARG A 156 6.94 -13.43 -12.33
CA ARG A 156 5.61 -13.61 -12.93
C ARG A 156 4.66 -14.16 -11.87
N TRP A 157 3.39 -13.73 -11.94
CA TRP A 157 2.34 -14.32 -11.13
C TRP A 157 2.05 -15.76 -11.53
N VAL A 158 1.82 -16.63 -10.55
CA VAL A 158 1.34 -18.01 -10.77
C VAL A 158 -0.16 -18.01 -10.54
N PRO A 159 -1.00 -18.17 -11.59
CA PRO A 159 -2.43 -18.32 -11.39
C PRO A 159 -2.67 -19.58 -10.55
N GLN A 160 -3.47 -19.47 -9.49
CA GLN A 160 -3.91 -20.67 -8.79
C GLN A 160 -4.89 -21.41 -9.69
N GLU A 161 -4.46 -22.53 -10.25
CA GLU A 161 -5.39 -23.47 -10.85
C GLU A 161 -6.33 -23.97 -9.75
N PRO A 162 -7.66 -23.92 -9.96
CA PRO A 162 -8.58 -24.48 -8.99
C PRO A 162 -8.23 -25.95 -8.79
N SER A 163 -8.09 -26.37 -7.53
CA SER A 163 -7.79 -27.76 -7.24
C SER A 163 -8.89 -28.66 -7.84
N TYR A 164 -8.54 -29.88 -8.21
CA TYR A 164 -9.51 -30.84 -8.73
C TYR A 164 -10.74 -30.99 -7.82
N ALA A 165 -10.55 -30.88 -6.50
CA ALA A 165 -11.63 -30.90 -5.51
C ALA A 165 -12.58 -29.68 -5.63
N ALA A 166 -12.04 -28.48 -5.91
CA ALA A 166 -12.83 -27.28 -6.14
C ALA A 166 -13.63 -27.36 -7.45
N ILE A 167 -13.02 -27.91 -8.51
CA ILE A 167 -13.71 -28.16 -9.80
C ILE A 167 -14.83 -29.19 -9.60
N ALA A 168 -14.59 -30.27 -8.85
CA ALA A 168 -15.57 -31.30 -8.56
C ALA A 168 -16.74 -30.78 -7.68
N ALA A 169 -16.47 -29.90 -6.72
CA ALA A 169 -17.50 -29.27 -5.90
C ALA A 169 -18.37 -28.32 -6.73
N GLN A 170 -17.77 -27.51 -7.61
CA GLN A 170 -18.49 -26.61 -8.51
C GLN A 170 -19.36 -27.38 -9.52
N ALA A 171 -18.89 -28.54 -9.99
CA ALA A 171 -19.65 -29.41 -10.89
C ALA A 171 -20.88 -30.03 -10.20
N LYS A 172 -20.77 -30.42 -8.92
CA LYS A 172 -21.92 -30.87 -8.12
C LYS A 172 -22.94 -29.74 -7.90
N GLU A 173 -22.47 -28.56 -7.52
CA GLU A 173 -23.34 -27.40 -7.27
C GLU A 173 -24.11 -26.96 -8.54
N ASN A 174 -23.49 -27.07 -9.71
CA ASN A 174 -24.14 -26.80 -11.00
C ASN A 174 -25.12 -27.90 -11.44
N GLN A 175 -24.98 -29.14 -10.96
CA GLN A 175 -25.96 -30.21 -11.17
C GLN A 175 -27.20 -30.05 -10.26
N GLU A 176 -27.02 -29.45 -9.09
CA GLU A 176 -28.08 -29.24 -8.09
C GLU A 176 -28.89 -27.95 -8.32
N ARG A 177 -28.46 -27.07 -9.25
CA ARG A 177 -29.28 -25.96 -9.74
C ARG A 177 -30.05 -26.39 -11.00
N PRO A 178 -31.36 -26.70 -10.90
CA PRO A 178 -32.17 -26.86 -12.10
C PRO A 178 -32.25 -25.52 -12.83
N TRP A 179 -32.08 -25.59 -14.16
CA TRP A 179 -32.26 -24.45 -15.04
C TRP A 179 -33.70 -23.92 -14.91
N PRO A 180 -33.93 -22.59 -14.93
CA PRO A 180 -35.28 -22.03 -14.90
C PRO A 180 -36.13 -22.44 -16.10
#